data_AF-W5YVS7-F1
#
_entry.id   AF-W5YVS7-F1
#
_cell.length_a   1.000
_cell.length_b   1.000
_cell.length_c   1.000
_cell.angle_alpha   90.00
_cell.angle_beta   90.00
_cell.angle_gamma   90.00
#
_symmetry.space_group_name_H-M   'P 1'
#
loop_
_entity.id
_entity.type
_entity.pdbx_description
1 polymer ?
#
loop_
_entity_poly.entity_id
_entity_poly.type
_entity_poly.pdbx_seq_one_letter_code
_entity_poly.pdbx_strand_id
1 'polypeptide(L)'
;MQVRFTAKPEHQEAWKTILNGLCEDFESGMAFQDRMLEHFGEEVDACLEELLESWGTEVFYVETWEQEGNRFLFEIPATSDWEDLVEDLKKLFLLCPVSDLVIEFIPDGDE
;
A
#
# COMPACT_ATOMS: atom_id res chain seq x y z
N MET A 1 -8.21 -0.16 8.05
CA MET A 1 -8.67 0.09 6.65
C MET A 1 -8.18 -1.03 5.78
N GLN A 2 -8.97 -1.41 4.78
CA GLN A 2 -8.62 -2.50 3.87
C GLN A 2 -8.34 -1.95 2.47
N VAL A 3 -7.21 -2.37 1.90
CA VAL A 3 -6.83 -2.08 0.53
C VAL A 3 -6.84 -3.38 -0.26
N ARG A 4 -7.52 -3.37 -1.41
CA ARG A 4 -7.49 -4.47 -2.37
C ARG A 4 -7.19 -3.96 -3.77
N PHE A 5 -6.35 -4.68 -4.50
CA PHE A 5 -6.11 -4.41 -5.91
C PHE A 5 -5.69 -5.69 -6.64
N THR A 6 -5.79 -5.67 -7.96
CA THR A 6 -5.26 -6.70 -8.84
C THR A 6 -3.98 -6.19 -9.49
N ALA A 7 -2.84 -6.82 -9.20
CA ALA A 7 -1.60 -6.47 -9.88
C ALA A 7 -1.54 -7.11 -11.27
N LYS A 8 -0.79 -6.50 -12.19
CA LYS A 8 -0.37 -7.22 -13.39
C LYS A 8 0.48 -8.45 -13.01
N PRO A 9 0.39 -9.54 -13.80
CA PRO A 9 1.14 -10.78 -13.51
C PRO A 9 2.65 -10.54 -13.39
N GLU A 10 3.20 -9.62 -14.19
CA GLU A 10 4.64 -9.28 -14.20
C GLU A 10 5.11 -8.57 -12.91
N HIS A 11 4.19 -7.94 -12.16
CA HIS A 11 4.49 -7.24 -10.91
C HIS A 11 4.02 -8.01 -9.67
N GLN A 12 3.52 -9.24 -9.83
CA GLN A 12 3.01 -10.05 -8.73
C GLN A 12 4.10 -10.32 -7.67
N GLU A 13 5.31 -10.69 -8.12
CA GLU A 13 6.43 -10.97 -7.22
C GLU A 13 6.96 -9.70 -6.54
N ALA A 14 6.94 -8.56 -7.23
CA ALA A 14 7.29 -7.27 -6.66
C ALA A 14 6.34 -6.90 -5.51
N TRP A 15 5.03 -6.95 -5.75
CA TRP A 15 4.02 -6.65 -4.71
C TRP A 15 4.11 -7.59 -3.52
N LYS A 16 4.33 -8.88 -3.78
CA LYS A 16 4.56 -9.86 -2.72
C LYS A 16 5.78 -9.48 -1.87
N THR A 17 6.89 -9.10 -2.50
CA THR A 17 8.12 -8.73 -1.78
C THR A 17 7.93 -7.46 -0.95
N ILE A 18 7.21 -6.48 -1.49
CA ILE A 18 6.86 -5.23 -0.81
C ILE A 18 5.96 -5.51 0.42
N LEU A 19 4.88 -6.27 0.25
CA LEU A 19 3.93 -6.54 1.34
C LEU A 19 4.55 -7.43 2.43
N ASN A 20 5.40 -8.40 2.07
CA ASN A 20 6.16 -9.15 3.09
C ASN A 20 7.14 -8.25 3.85
N GLY A 21 7.82 -7.33 3.16
CA GLY A 21 8.70 -6.36 3.84
C GLY A 21 7.94 -5.48 4.84
N LEU A 22 6.78 -4.97 4.45
CA LEU A 22 5.93 -4.13 5.29
C LEU A 22 5.36 -4.90 6.50
N CYS A 23 5.06 -6.19 6.33
CA CYS A 23 4.38 -7.02 7.33
C CYS A 23 5.33 -7.79 8.24
N GLU A 24 6.33 -8.48 7.69
CA GLU A 24 7.24 -9.36 8.45
C GLU A 24 8.50 -8.63 8.94
N ASP A 25 9.12 -7.85 8.06
CA ASP A 25 10.38 -7.14 8.37
C ASP A 25 10.16 -5.74 8.95
N PHE A 26 8.90 -5.29 9.04
CA PHE A 26 8.52 -3.92 9.42
C PHE A 26 9.30 -2.86 8.63
N GLU A 27 9.64 -3.18 7.38
CA GLU A 27 10.34 -2.28 6.45
C GLU A 27 9.41 -1.13 6.10
N SER A 28 9.50 -0.04 6.87
CA SER A 28 8.70 1.16 6.69
C SER A 28 9.58 2.34 6.30
N GLY A 29 8.99 3.32 5.61
CA GLY A 29 9.72 4.51 5.15
C GLY A 29 10.72 4.20 4.05
N MET A 30 12.00 4.52 4.28
CA MET A 30 13.03 4.56 3.22
C MET A 30 13.25 3.21 2.52
N ALA A 31 13.17 2.08 3.26
CA ALA A 31 13.34 0.75 2.68
C ALA A 31 12.15 0.34 1.78
N PHE A 32 10.93 0.69 2.20
CA PHE A 32 9.73 0.51 1.40
C PHE A 32 9.77 1.39 0.14
N GLN A 33 10.17 2.65 0.31
CA GLN A 33 10.31 3.61 -0.77
C GLN A 33 11.33 3.16 -1.83
N ASP A 34 12.51 2.70 -1.41
CA ASP A 34 13.55 2.20 -2.32
C ASP A 34 13.06 1.00 -3.16
N ARG A 35 12.30 0.07 -2.55
CA ARG A 35 11.67 -1.05 -3.29
C ARG A 35 10.60 -0.59 -4.26
N MET A 36 9.79 0.39 -3.88
CA MET A 36 8.77 0.96 -4.76
C MET A 36 9.43 1.65 -5.97
N LEU A 37 10.53 2.39 -5.74
CA LEU A 37 11.34 3.00 -6.78
C LEU A 37 11.93 1.94 -7.73
N GLU A 38 12.54 0.88 -7.19
CA GLU A 38 13.15 -0.19 -7.99
C GLU A 38 12.13 -0.89 -8.91
N HIS A 39 10.91 -1.13 -8.42
CA HIS A 39 9.91 -1.90 -9.15
C HIS A 39 8.94 -1.07 -10.01
N PHE A 40 8.67 0.18 -9.63
CA PHE A 40 7.64 1.01 -10.28
C PHE A 40 8.16 2.34 -10.83
N GLY A 41 9.37 2.76 -10.47
CA GLY A 41 10.05 3.93 -11.01
C GLY A 41 9.83 5.23 -10.24
N GLU A 42 10.46 6.30 -10.73
CA GLU A 42 10.61 7.61 -10.04
C GLU A 42 9.28 8.32 -9.77
N GLU A 43 8.26 8.14 -10.61
CA GLU A 43 6.95 8.77 -10.40
C GLU A 43 6.24 8.24 -9.15
N VAL A 44 6.36 6.93 -8.90
CA VAL A 44 5.79 6.28 -7.70
C VAL A 44 6.57 6.70 -6.46
N ASP A 45 7.90 6.78 -6.57
CA ASP A 45 8.79 7.23 -5.51
C ASP A 45 8.46 8.65 -5.03
N ALA A 46 8.36 9.61 -5.97
CA ALA A 46 8.02 10.99 -5.64
C ALA A 46 6.64 11.11 -4.96
N CYS A 47 5.63 10.39 -5.49
CA CYS A 47 4.29 10.39 -4.89
C CYS A 47 4.29 9.75 -3.49
N LEU A 48 5.10 8.72 -3.29
CA LEU A 48 5.24 8.06 -2.00
C LEU A 48 5.96 8.94 -0.98
N GLU A 49 7.00 9.67 -1.40
CA GLU A 49 7.70 10.66 -0.56
C GLU A 49 6.72 11.69 -0.01
N GLU A 50 5.91 12.31 -0.88
CA GLU A 50 4.89 13.29 -0.46
C GLU A 50 3.89 12.70 0.54
N LEU A 51 3.47 11.44 0.31
CA LEU A 51 2.54 10.74 1.20
C LEU A 51 3.19 10.47 2.57
N LEU A 52 4.45 10.01 2.59
CA LEU A 52 5.21 9.78 3.81
C LEU A 52 5.51 11.08 4.58
N GLU A 53 5.74 12.20 3.89
CA GLU A 53 5.90 13.51 4.54
C GLU A 53 4.60 14.01 5.16
N SER A 54 3.46 13.74 4.52
CA SER A 54 2.14 14.19 5.00
C SER A 54 1.61 13.31 6.14
N TRP A 55 1.72 11.99 6.00
CA TRP A 55 1.07 11.01 6.87
C TRP A 55 2.02 10.24 7.78
N GLY A 56 3.33 10.27 7.51
CA GLY A 56 4.32 9.44 8.19
C GLY A 56 4.37 8.01 7.67
N THR A 57 5.32 7.23 8.19
CA THR A 57 5.51 5.82 7.79
C THR A 57 4.54 4.87 8.48
N GLU A 58 3.87 5.32 9.54
CA GLU A 58 2.95 4.53 10.36
C GLU A 58 1.68 4.12 9.60
N VAL A 59 1.26 4.90 8.60
CA VAL A 59 0.06 4.58 7.79
C VAL A 59 0.25 3.39 6.85
N PHE A 60 1.49 2.94 6.64
CA PHE A 60 1.82 1.76 5.85
C PHE A 60 2.13 0.54 6.71
N TYR A 61 1.80 0.57 7.99
CA TYR A 61 1.91 -0.60 8.85
C TYR A 61 0.91 -1.67 8.37
N VAL A 62 1.42 -2.81 7.89
CA VAL A 62 0.59 -3.91 7.41
C VAL A 62 0.57 -5.03 8.45
N GLU A 63 -0.56 -5.22 9.13
CA GLU A 63 -0.70 -6.32 10.10
C GLU A 63 -0.78 -7.67 9.43
N THR A 64 -1.55 -7.74 8.34
CA THR A 64 -1.71 -8.95 7.56
C THR A 64 -2.00 -8.61 6.10
N TRP A 65 -1.60 -9.52 5.22
CA TRP A 65 -1.90 -9.44 3.81
C TRP A 65 -2.20 -10.83 3.26
N GLU A 66 -3.08 -10.87 2.27
CA GLU A 66 -3.56 -12.06 1.59
C GLU A 66 -3.39 -11.92 0.07
N GLN A 67 -3.24 -13.08 -0.58
CA GLN A 67 -3.10 -13.17 -2.02
C GLN A 67 -4.05 -14.22 -2.59
N GLU A 68 -4.88 -13.80 -3.55
CA GLU A 68 -5.72 -14.69 -4.35
C GLU A 68 -5.36 -14.55 -5.84
N GLY A 69 -4.45 -15.41 -6.32
CA GLY A 69 -3.91 -15.29 -7.67
C GLY A 69 -3.17 -13.97 -7.84
N ASN A 70 -3.67 -13.07 -8.69
CA ASN A 70 -3.10 -11.74 -8.92
C ASN A 70 -3.73 -10.64 -8.06
N ARG A 71 -4.66 -11.01 -7.17
CA ARG A 71 -5.32 -10.09 -6.25
C ARG A 71 -4.57 -10.04 -4.94
N PHE A 72 -4.31 -8.83 -4.48
CA PHE A 72 -3.67 -8.54 -3.22
C PHE A 72 -4.68 -7.82 -2.34
N LEU A 73 -4.69 -8.20 -1.07
CA LEU A 73 -5.55 -7.65 -0.04
C LEU A 73 -4.70 -7.47 1.19
N PHE A 74 -4.72 -6.30 1.79
CA PHE A 74 -3.98 -6.04 3.02
C PHE A 74 -4.67 -4.96 3.84
N GLU A 75 -4.35 -4.93 5.11
CA GLU A 75 -4.94 -4.01 6.07
C GLU A 75 -3.88 -3.03 6.58
N ILE A 76 -4.28 -1.76 6.67
CA ILE A 76 -3.47 -0.67 7.21
C ILE A 76 -4.24 0.07 8.31
N PRO A 77 -3.55 0.68 9.29
CA PRO A 77 -4.21 1.41 10.35
C PRO A 77 -5.06 2.55 9.78
N ALA A 78 -6.26 2.70 10.33
CA ALA A 78 -7.09 3.84 10.00
C ALA A 78 -6.66 5.07 10.79
N THR A 79 -6.56 6.21 10.11
CA THR A 79 -6.31 7.51 10.73
C THR A 79 -7.62 8.28 10.91
N SER A 80 -7.61 9.32 11.75
CA SER A 80 -8.79 10.19 11.93
C SER A 80 -9.25 10.83 10.60
N ASP A 81 -8.29 11.12 9.71
CA ASP A 81 -8.50 11.74 8.40
C ASP A 81 -8.39 10.70 7.27
N TRP A 82 -8.89 9.49 7.51
CA TRP A 82 -8.79 8.37 6.57
C TRP A 82 -9.34 8.68 5.17
N GLU A 83 -10.33 9.56 5.05
CA GLU A 83 -10.90 9.96 3.75
C GLU A 83 -9.83 10.58 2.84
N ASP A 84 -9.01 11.47 3.39
CA ASP A 84 -7.96 12.19 2.67
C ASP A 84 -6.78 11.25 2.36
N LEU A 85 -6.40 10.39 3.33
CA LEU A 85 -5.43 9.32 3.13
C LEU A 85 -5.84 8.35 2.02
N VAL A 86 -7.13 8.02 1.92
CA VAL A 86 -7.65 7.18 0.83
C VAL A 86 -7.48 7.86 -0.52
N GLU A 87 -7.67 9.18 -0.61
CA GLU A 87 -7.45 9.92 -1.86
C GLU A 87 -5.97 9.91 -2.27
N ASP A 88 -5.04 10.10 -1.32
CA ASP A 88 -3.60 10.03 -1.60
C ASP A 88 -3.13 8.62 -1.95
N LEU A 89 -3.57 7.60 -1.21
CA LEU A 89 -3.28 6.21 -1.56
C LEU A 89 -3.80 5.87 -2.95
N LYS A 90 -5.01 6.32 -3.31
CA LYS A 90 -5.52 6.14 -4.68
C LYS A 90 -4.59 6.76 -5.72
N LYS A 91 -4.06 7.97 -5.50
CA LYS A 91 -3.10 8.59 -6.43
C LYS A 91 -1.86 7.70 -6.59
N LEU A 92 -1.29 7.22 -5.48
CA LEU A 92 -0.13 6.33 -5.49
C LEU A 92 -0.40 5.03 -6.26
N PHE A 93 -1.50 4.35 -5.94
CA PHE A 93 -1.86 3.09 -6.60
C PHE A 93 -2.26 3.28 -8.07
N LEU A 94 -2.80 4.44 -8.47
CA LEU A 94 -3.08 4.74 -9.88
C LEU A 94 -1.80 4.87 -10.73
N LEU A 95 -0.68 5.27 -10.12
CA LEU A 95 0.63 5.26 -10.77
C LEU A 95 1.21 3.85 -10.89
N CYS A 96 0.80 2.94 -10.00
CA CYS A 96 1.19 1.56 -10.06
C CYS A 96 0.43 0.79 -11.16
N PRO A 97 1.04 -0.26 -11.75
CA PRO A 97 0.39 -1.13 -12.75
C PRO A 97 -0.60 -2.11 -12.11
N VAL A 98 -1.62 -1.57 -11.45
CA VAL A 98 -2.70 -2.31 -10.77
C VAL A 98 -4.06 -1.99 -11.40
N SER A 99 -5.06 -2.80 -11.11
CA SER A 99 -6.45 -2.68 -11.58
C SER A 99 -7.41 -3.10 -10.48
N ASP A 100 -8.69 -2.72 -10.59
CA ASP A 100 -9.72 -3.05 -9.59
C ASP A 100 -9.33 -2.58 -8.17
N LEU A 101 -8.64 -1.43 -8.06
CA LEU A 101 -8.27 -0.84 -6.78
C LEU A 101 -9.54 -0.47 -6.00
N VAL A 102 -9.66 -1.00 -4.80
CA VAL A 102 -10.67 -0.60 -3.83
C VAL A 102 -9.98 -0.38 -2.49
N ILE A 103 -10.26 0.77 -1.89
CA ILE A 103 -9.82 1.11 -0.55
C ILE A 103 -11.07 1.45 0.23
N GLU A 104 -11.31 0.71 1.31
CA GLU A 104 -12.51 0.85 2.13
C GLU A 104 -12.13 0.84 3.61
N PHE A 105 -12.81 1.70 4.37
CA PHE A 105 -12.71 1.67 5.82
C PHE A 105 -13.55 0.49 6.32
N ILE A 106 -12.88 -0.49 6.92
CA ILE A 106 -13.53 -1.56 7.66
C ILE A 106 -13.62 -1.06 9.11
N PRO A 107 -14.82 -0.75 9.63
CA PRO A 107 -14.96 -0.50 11.05
C PRO A 107 -14.56 -1.78 11.78
N ASP A 108 -13.56 -1.67 12.65
CA ASP A 108 -13.27 -2.72 13.63
C ASP A 108 -14.59 -2.96 14.37
N GLY A 109 -15.14 -4.16 14.20
CA GLY A 109 -16.46 -4.47 14.72
C GLY A 109 -16.48 -4.26 16.23
N ASP A 110 -17.42 -3.45 16.70
CA ASP A 110 -17.92 -3.50 18.08
C ASP A 110 -18.08 -4.98 18.50
N GLU A 111 -17.15 -5.48 19.33
CA GLU A 111 -17.36 -6.63 20.22
C GLU A 111 -17.25 -6.19 21.68
#